data_AF-A0A8J7DXK6-F1
#
_entry.id   AF-A0A8J7DXK6-F1
#
_cell.length_a   1.000
_cell.length_b   1.000
_cell.length_c   1.000
_cell.angle_alpha   90.00
_cell.angle_beta   90.00
_cell.angle_gamma   90.00
#
_symmetry.space_group_name_H-M   'P 1'
#
loop_
_entity.id
_entity.type
_entity.pdbx_description
1 polymer ?
#
loop_
_entity_poly.entity_id
_entity_poly.type
_entity_poly.pdbx_seq_one_letter_code
_entity_poly.pdbx_strand_id
1 'polypeptide(L)'
;MATSDPSSTRFRSATEFPKKIKDLDRSDLAKLYSEMRDSLIFINRSRAQLLRQSEEHQQSVEKLEKKVEHLQTLIDSSELEKQALTQANQSTAAELEREIESREQLSQQNEEDRQSVEKLEKKVEHLQTLIDSLELEKQALTQANQSTAAELEREIESREQLSQQNEEDRQSIEKLEKKAEHLQTLVDSLELEKQALTQANLPIASGLGRDISLMRGQLSTTVDAIADLDTWLL
;
A
#
# COMPACT_ATOMS: atom_id res chain seq x y z
N MET A 1 8.80 94.42 32.07
CA MET A 1 8.94 95.53 33.01
C MET A 1 8.62 95.00 34.39
N ALA A 2 9.61 94.99 35.30
CA ALA A 2 9.40 94.53 36.67
C ALA A 2 8.69 95.63 37.45
N THR A 3 7.44 95.41 37.84
CA THR A 3 6.73 96.27 38.79
C THR A 3 7.39 96.07 40.15
N SER A 4 8.05 97.11 40.66
CA SER A 4 8.61 97.12 42.02
C SER A 4 7.49 96.91 43.02
N ASP A 5 7.52 95.77 43.69
CA ASP A 5 6.60 95.34 44.73
C ASP A 5 6.60 96.39 45.88
N PRO A 6 5.46 96.95 46.30
CA PRO A 6 5.39 97.99 47.35
C PRO A 6 5.78 97.49 48.75
N SER A 7 6.27 96.26 48.89
CA SER A 7 6.69 95.66 50.16
C SER A 7 8.02 96.23 50.69
N SER A 8 8.90 96.71 49.81
CA SER A 8 10.22 97.26 50.15
C SER A 8 10.15 98.60 50.90
N THR A 9 9.05 99.35 50.78
CA THR A 9 8.87 100.66 51.42
C THR A 9 8.30 100.59 52.84
N ARG A 10 7.98 99.39 53.36
CA ARG A 10 7.29 99.23 54.65
C ARG A 10 8.19 99.33 55.87
N PHE A 11 9.50 99.11 55.70
CA PHE A 11 10.46 99.09 56.81
C PHE A 11 11.73 99.87 56.47
N ARG A 12 12.29 100.56 57.46
CA ARG A 12 13.55 101.31 57.36
C ARG A 12 14.73 100.36 57.30
N SER A 13 15.81 100.76 56.64
CA SER A 13 17.04 99.96 56.64
C SER A 13 17.60 99.83 58.07
N ALA A 14 18.24 98.70 58.40
CA ALA A 14 18.93 98.52 59.68
C ALA A 14 19.97 99.63 59.95
N THR A 15 20.48 100.29 58.90
CA THR A 15 21.42 101.41 58.99
C THR A 15 20.77 102.76 59.30
N GLU A 16 19.44 102.87 59.22
CA GLU A 16 18.67 104.10 59.46
C GLU A 16 18.15 104.21 60.89
N PHE A 17 18.39 103.20 61.74
CA PHE A 17 18.03 103.25 63.16
C PHE A 17 18.98 104.18 63.94
N PRO A 18 18.45 105.04 64.82
CA PRO A 18 19.27 105.97 65.59
C PRO A 18 20.22 105.22 66.53
N LYS A 19 21.50 105.62 66.51
CA LYS A 19 22.56 105.00 67.33
C LYS A 19 22.45 105.33 68.83
N LYS A 20 21.73 106.40 69.18
CA LYS A 20 21.54 106.87 70.56
C LYS A 20 20.06 107.27 70.75
N ILE A 21 19.45 106.75 71.80
CA ILE A 21 18.01 106.93 72.12
C ILE A 21 17.78 108.24 72.89
N LYS A 22 18.83 108.78 73.51
CA LYS A 22 18.78 109.96 74.39
C LYS A 22 18.50 111.28 73.67
N ASP A 23 18.69 111.32 72.35
CA ASP A 23 18.61 112.53 71.53
C ASP A 23 17.27 112.65 70.78
N LEU A 24 16.33 111.72 71.00
CA LEU A 24 15.00 111.72 70.38
C LEU A 24 13.94 112.26 71.36
N ASP A 25 13.01 113.07 70.84
CA ASP A 25 11.82 113.48 71.60
C ASP A 25 10.88 112.29 71.83
N ARG A 26 10.05 112.37 72.87
CA ARG A 26 9.17 111.28 73.33
C ARG A 26 8.19 110.82 72.24
N SER A 27 7.75 111.74 71.37
CA SER A 27 6.90 111.45 70.21
C SER A 27 7.60 110.58 69.17
N ASP A 28 8.87 110.89 68.85
CA ASP A 28 9.65 110.16 67.86
C ASP A 28 10.09 108.79 68.41
N LEU A 29 10.35 108.70 69.71
CA LEU A 29 10.56 107.44 70.42
C LEU A 29 9.36 106.50 70.26
N ALA A 30 8.13 107.02 70.47
CA ALA A 30 6.91 106.22 70.38
C ALA A 30 6.66 105.69 68.96
N LYS A 31 6.96 106.50 67.94
CA LYS A 31 6.90 106.07 66.52
C LYS A 31 7.93 104.99 66.21
N LEU A 32 9.18 105.18 66.65
CA LEU A 32 10.24 104.19 66.46
C LEU A 32 9.89 102.85 67.12
N TYR A 33 9.34 102.86 68.35
CA TYR A 33 8.88 101.66 69.03
C TYR A 33 7.73 100.96 68.30
N SER A 34 6.78 101.72 67.73
CA SER A 34 5.68 101.16 66.93
C SER A 34 6.22 100.47 65.68
N GLU A 35 7.13 101.13 64.96
CA GLU A 35 7.73 100.58 63.74
C GLU A 35 8.54 99.32 64.02
N MET A 36 9.36 99.31 65.08
CA MET A 36 10.10 98.12 65.51
C MET A 36 9.16 96.97 65.87
N ARG A 37 8.05 97.25 66.55
CA ARG A 37 7.02 96.25 66.87
C ARG A 37 6.40 95.69 65.59
N ASP A 38 6.05 96.53 64.62
CA ASP A 38 5.47 96.09 63.35
C ASP A 38 6.46 95.27 62.50
N SER A 39 7.75 95.65 62.49
CA SER A 39 8.82 94.86 61.88
C SER A 39 8.95 93.48 62.52
N LEU A 40 8.95 93.43 63.86
CA LEU A 40 9.07 92.18 64.59
C LEU A 40 7.86 91.26 64.31
N ILE A 41 6.64 91.80 64.28
CA ILE A 41 5.43 91.05 63.93
C ILE A 41 5.52 90.50 62.50
N PHE A 42 5.93 91.33 61.55
CA PHE A 42 6.08 90.93 60.16
C PHE A 42 7.14 89.83 59.99
N ILE A 43 8.32 90.00 60.60
CA ILE A 43 9.40 89.00 60.55
C ILE A 43 8.94 87.68 61.17
N ASN A 44 8.28 87.71 62.33
CA ASN A 44 7.76 86.50 62.97
C ASN A 44 6.70 85.81 62.11
N ARG A 45 5.81 86.56 61.46
CA ARG A 45 4.80 86.01 60.55
C ARG A 45 5.44 85.39 59.31
N SER A 46 6.42 86.06 58.70
CA SER A 46 7.18 85.56 57.56
C SER A 46 7.95 84.29 57.93
N ARG A 47 8.64 84.29 59.08
CA ARG A 47 9.33 83.10 59.61
C ARG A 47 8.37 81.93 59.83
N ALA A 48 7.20 82.17 60.43
CA ALA A 48 6.19 81.14 60.62
C ALA A 48 5.67 80.57 59.29
N GLN A 49 5.56 81.41 58.26
CA GLN A 49 5.16 80.97 56.92
C GLN A 49 6.24 80.13 56.24
N LEU A 50 7.51 80.53 56.35
CA LEU A 50 8.65 79.75 55.83
C LEU A 50 8.76 78.38 56.51
N LEU A 51 8.53 78.31 57.82
CA LEU A 51 8.52 77.03 58.55
C LEU A 51 7.44 76.09 58.03
N ARG A 52 6.21 76.59 57.81
CA ARG A 52 5.12 75.78 57.23
C ARG A 52 5.44 75.31 55.82
N GLN A 53 5.95 76.20 54.97
CA GLN A 53 6.36 75.83 53.61
C GLN A 53 7.48 74.78 53.63
N SER A 54 8.45 74.93 54.53
CA SER A 54 9.51 73.94 54.72
C SER A 54 8.94 72.58 55.12
N GLU A 55 7.99 72.53 56.06
CA GLU A 55 7.33 71.29 56.48
C GLU A 55 6.52 70.66 55.33
N GLU A 56 5.77 71.46 54.57
CA GLU A 56 5.01 71.01 53.40
C GLU A 56 5.92 70.43 52.31
N HIS A 57 7.04 71.11 52.02
CA HIS A 57 8.04 70.61 51.08
C HIS A 57 8.67 69.31 51.56
N GLN A 58 9.02 69.20 52.85
CA GLN A 58 9.57 67.97 53.43
C GLN A 58 8.59 66.81 53.27
N GLN A 59 7.31 67.01 53.58
CA GLN A 59 6.28 65.99 53.38
C GLN A 59 6.09 65.60 51.91
N SER A 60 6.22 66.56 51.00
CA SER A 60 6.13 66.29 49.56
C SER A 60 7.32 65.47 49.07
N VAL A 61 8.53 65.76 49.56
CA VAL A 61 9.75 65.00 49.24
C VAL A 61 9.61 63.56 49.73
N GLU A 62 9.22 63.35 50.99
CA GLU A 62 9.00 62.00 51.54
C GLU A 62 7.97 61.18 50.73
N LYS A 63 6.90 61.83 50.24
CA LYS A 63 5.92 61.18 49.37
C LYS A 63 6.49 60.81 48.01
N LEU A 64 7.34 61.67 47.43
CA LEU A 64 8.00 61.39 46.15
C LEU A 64 9.02 60.27 46.30
N GLU A 65 9.81 60.27 47.37
CA GLU A 65 10.77 59.20 47.67
C GLU A 65 10.08 57.82 47.73
N LYS A 66 8.97 57.71 48.47
CA LYS A 66 8.18 56.47 48.52
C LYS A 66 7.63 56.05 47.16
N LYS A 67 7.22 57.01 46.32
CA LYS A 67 6.76 56.72 44.95
C LYS A 67 7.90 56.23 44.08
N VAL A 68 9.09 56.82 44.19
CA VAL A 68 10.27 56.39 43.45
C VAL A 68 10.68 54.97 43.87
N GLU A 69 10.70 54.67 45.17
CA GLU A 69 10.98 53.33 45.68
C GLU A 69 9.97 52.29 45.17
N HIS A 70 8.68 52.64 45.19
CA HIS A 70 7.63 51.77 44.66
C HIS A 70 7.77 51.54 43.15
N LEU A 71 8.04 52.59 42.37
CA LEU A 71 8.28 52.48 40.93
C LEU A 71 9.52 51.64 40.62
N GLN A 72 10.60 51.79 41.40
CA GLN A 72 11.79 50.96 41.24
C GLN A 72 11.47 49.48 41.46
N THR A 73 10.70 49.16 42.50
CA THR A 73 10.25 47.79 42.77
C THR A 73 9.41 47.23 41.62
N LEU A 74 8.52 48.02 41.02
CA LEU A 74 7.73 47.62 39.86
C LEU A 74 8.59 47.41 38.61
N ILE A 75 9.61 48.25 38.39
CA ILE A 75 10.57 48.09 37.30
C ILE A 75 11.32 46.77 37.47
N ASP A 76 11.89 46.52 38.65
CA ASP A 76 12.66 45.31 38.92
C ASP A 76 11.79 44.05 38.74
N SER A 77 10.55 44.08 39.22
CA SER A 77 9.58 42.98 39.03
C SER A 77 9.23 42.76 37.55
N SER A 78 9.03 43.83 36.79
CA SER A 78 8.72 43.77 35.35
C SER A 78 9.90 43.22 34.54
N GLU A 79 11.13 43.59 34.91
CA GLU A 79 12.33 43.05 34.27
C GLU A 79 12.49 41.55 34.50
N LEU A 80 12.20 41.07 35.72
CA LEU A 80 12.19 39.64 36.03
C LEU A 80 11.13 38.88 35.22
N GLU A 81 9.92 39.41 35.13
CA GLU A 81 8.84 38.80 34.34
C GLU A 81 9.20 38.73 32.85
N LYS A 82 9.78 39.81 32.31
CA LYS A 82 10.28 39.85 30.93
C LYS A 82 11.36 38.80 30.68
N GLN A 83 12.29 38.61 31.62
CA GLN A 83 13.32 37.58 31.51
C GLN A 83 12.72 36.17 31.51
N ALA A 84 11.77 35.90 32.41
CA ALA A 84 11.07 34.62 32.48
C ALA A 84 10.29 34.32 31.18
N LEU A 85 9.55 35.31 30.65
CA LEU A 85 8.84 35.17 29.38
C LEU A 85 9.79 34.94 28.20
N THR A 86 10.94 35.61 28.18
CA THR A 86 11.95 35.42 27.14
C THR A 86 12.49 33.99 27.15
N GLN A 87 12.79 33.45 28.34
CA GLN A 87 13.24 32.07 28.48
C GLN A 87 12.16 31.05 28.09
N ALA A 88 10.92 31.27 28.52
CA ALA A 88 9.79 30.41 28.15
C ALA A 88 9.56 30.39 26.63
N ASN A 89 9.65 31.54 25.97
CA ASN A 89 9.54 31.64 24.52
C ASN A 89 10.69 30.92 23.80
N GLN A 90 11.91 31.03 24.30
CA GLN A 90 13.06 30.30 23.74
C GLN A 90 12.89 28.78 23.88
N SER A 91 12.42 28.29 25.03
CA SER A 91 12.13 26.87 25.23
C SER A 91 11.05 26.38 24.26
N THR A 92 9.96 27.14 24.15
CA THR A 92 8.84 26.82 23.26
C THR A 92 9.29 26.80 21.80
N ALA A 93 10.11 27.76 21.37
CA ALA A 93 10.65 27.80 20.02
C ALA A 93 11.52 26.56 19.72
N ALA A 94 12.40 26.17 20.65
CA ALA A 94 13.24 24.99 20.50
C ALA A 94 12.43 23.67 20.46
N GLU A 95 11.33 23.57 21.22
CA GLU A 95 10.41 22.44 21.15
C GLU A 95 9.68 22.37 19.81
N LEU A 96 9.21 23.52 19.30
CA LEU A 96 8.57 23.60 17.99
C LEU A 96 9.54 23.23 16.85
N GLU A 97 10.80 23.68 16.92
CA GLU A 97 11.82 23.30 15.93
C GLU A 97 12.02 21.78 15.89
N ARG A 98 12.15 21.12 17.06
CA ARG A 98 12.26 19.66 17.13
C ARG A 98 11.03 18.93 16.60
N GLU A 99 9.84 19.44 16.89
CA GLU A 99 8.59 18.87 16.39
C GLU A 99 8.50 19.00 14.86
N ILE A 100 8.95 20.12 14.29
CA ILE A 100 9.04 20.32 12.83
C ILE A 100 10.01 19.30 12.22
N GLU A 101 11.22 19.18 12.76
CA GLU A 101 12.22 18.20 12.29
C GLU A 101 11.68 16.76 12.34
N SER A 102 11.00 16.39 13.44
CA SER A 102 10.38 15.06 13.59
C SER A 102 9.29 14.82 12.54
N ARG A 103 8.46 15.83 12.25
CA ARG A 103 7.43 15.74 11.22
C ARG A 103 7.99 15.65 9.82
N GLU A 104 9.09 16.36 9.54
CA GLU A 104 9.78 16.24 8.25
C GLU A 104 10.35 14.85 8.05
N GLN A 105 10.97 14.26 9.07
CA GLN A 105 11.46 12.87 9.04
C GLN A 105 10.32 11.87 8.82
N LEU A 106 9.20 12.01 9.54
CA LEU A 106 8.02 11.17 9.34
C LEU A 106 7.43 11.33 7.93
N SER A 107 7.43 12.55 7.39
CA SER A 107 6.97 12.80 6.02
C SER A 107 7.87 12.12 4.98
N GLN A 108 9.19 12.11 5.19
CA GLN A 108 10.13 11.42 4.32
C GLN A 108 9.91 9.90 4.38
N GLN A 109 9.79 9.34 5.59
CA GLN A 109 9.51 7.91 5.77
C GLN A 109 8.20 7.49 5.09
N ASN A 110 7.13 8.29 5.24
CA ASN A 110 5.86 8.02 4.59
C ASN A 110 5.96 8.02 3.06
N GLU A 111 6.79 8.88 2.48
CA GLU A 111 7.01 8.89 1.03
C GLU A 111 7.81 7.67 0.57
N GLU A 112 8.82 7.25 1.34
CA GLU A 112 9.55 6.00 1.06
C GLU A 112 8.63 4.77 1.14
N ASP A 113 7.80 4.69 2.18
CA ASP A 113 6.84 3.61 2.37
C ASP A 113 5.81 3.59 1.23
N ARG A 114 5.31 4.76 0.81
CA ARG A 114 4.40 4.89 -0.33
C ARG A 114 5.03 4.36 -1.62
N GLN A 115 6.29 4.71 -1.90
CA GLN A 115 7.00 4.21 -3.09
C GLN A 115 7.26 2.70 -3.00
N SER A 116 7.51 2.17 -1.81
CA SER A 116 7.65 0.74 -1.57
C SER A 116 6.34 -0.01 -1.87
N VAL A 117 5.21 0.52 -1.39
CA VAL A 117 3.87 -0.02 -1.66
C VAL A 117 3.57 -0.01 -3.16
N GLU A 118 3.82 1.09 -3.87
CA GLU A 118 3.59 1.16 -5.32
C GLU A 118 4.40 0.10 -6.09
N LYS A 119 5.65 -0.16 -5.68
CA LYS A 119 6.48 -1.23 -6.27
C LYS A 119 5.91 -2.61 -5.98
N LEU A 120 5.38 -2.84 -4.78
CA LEU A 120 4.74 -4.11 -4.42
C LEU A 120 3.45 -4.32 -5.20
N GLU A 121 2.62 -3.29 -5.36
CA GLU A 121 1.39 -3.34 -6.15
C GLU A 121 1.69 -3.75 -7.60
N LYS A 122 2.68 -3.13 -8.25
CA LYS A 122 3.12 -3.52 -9.61
C LYS A 122 3.60 -4.97 -9.68
N LYS A 123 4.30 -5.47 -8.66
CA LYS A 123 4.72 -6.88 -8.61
C LYS A 123 3.53 -7.82 -8.46
N VAL A 124 2.55 -7.46 -7.64
CA VAL A 124 1.31 -8.23 -7.47
C VAL A 124 0.54 -8.30 -8.78
N GLU A 125 0.38 -7.17 -9.48
CA GLU A 125 -0.27 -7.12 -10.79
C GLU A 125 0.44 -8.01 -11.84
N HIS A 126 1.77 -7.95 -11.88
CA HIS A 126 2.56 -8.81 -12.76
C HIS A 126 2.40 -10.29 -12.44
N LEU A 127 2.45 -10.65 -11.15
CA LEU A 127 2.28 -12.03 -10.71
C LEU A 127 0.86 -12.55 -11.02
N GLN A 128 -0.16 -11.71 -10.88
CA GLN A 128 -1.53 -12.07 -11.26
C GLN A 128 -1.63 -12.38 -12.76
N THR A 129 -1.02 -11.53 -13.60
CA THR A 129 -0.98 -11.75 -15.05
C THR A 129 -0.28 -13.07 -15.41
N LEU A 130 0.80 -13.41 -14.69
CA LEU A 130 1.51 -14.66 -14.89
C LEU A 130 0.67 -15.88 -14.48
N ILE A 131 -0.05 -15.78 -13.35
CA ILE A 131 -0.97 -16.82 -12.88
C ILE A 131 -2.05 -17.07 -13.94
N ASP A 132 -2.70 -16.01 -14.44
CA ASP A 132 -3.75 -16.13 -15.45
C ASP A 132 -3.23 -16.81 -16.73
N SER A 133 -2.01 -16.47 -17.17
CA SER A 133 -1.36 -17.12 -18.32
C SER A 133 -1.07 -18.60 -18.07
N LEU A 134 -0.57 -18.96 -16.89
CA LEU A 134 -0.27 -20.36 -16.53
C LEU A 134 -1.56 -21.19 -16.41
N GLU A 135 -2.65 -20.60 -15.94
CA GLU A 135 -3.95 -21.27 -15.89
C GLU A 135 -4.48 -21.57 -17.31
N LEU A 136 -4.33 -20.64 -18.24
CA LEU A 136 -4.67 -20.87 -19.65
C LEU A 136 -3.83 -21.97 -20.27
N GLU A 137 -2.51 -21.97 -20.04
CA GLU A 137 -1.61 -23.03 -20.53
C GLU A 137 -1.97 -24.40 -19.94
N LYS A 138 -2.26 -24.46 -18.64
CA LYS A 138 -2.72 -25.69 -17.98
C LYS A 138 -4.02 -26.21 -18.58
N GLN A 139 -4.98 -25.33 -18.88
CA GLN A 139 -6.23 -25.72 -19.54
C GLN A 139 -5.96 -26.28 -20.95
N ALA A 140 -5.12 -25.62 -21.74
CA ALA A 140 -4.75 -26.09 -23.07
C ALA A 140 -4.06 -27.46 -23.04
N LEU A 141 -3.12 -27.68 -22.10
CA LEU A 141 -2.46 -28.97 -21.91
C LEU A 141 -3.44 -30.06 -21.48
N THR A 142 -4.40 -29.73 -20.61
CA THR A 142 -5.43 -30.68 -20.18
C THR A 142 -6.29 -31.12 -21.38
N GLN A 143 -6.71 -30.19 -22.22
CA GLN A 143 -7.47 -30.49 -23.44
C GLN A 143 -6.66 -31.30 -24.44
N ALA A 144 -5.38 -30.95 -24.65
CA ALA A 144 -4.48 -31.70 -25.53
C ALA A 144 -4.32 -33.15 -25.06
N ASN A 145 -4.10 -33.36 -23.75
CA ASN A 145 -3.99 -34.70 -23.16
C ASN A 145 -5.29 -35.51 -23.25
N GLN A 146 -6.46 -34.87 -23.14
CA GLN A 146 -7.75 -35.52 -23.36
C GLN A 146 -7.93 -35.94 -24.82
N SER A 147 -7.52 -35.10 -25.77
CA SER A 147 -7.58 -35.42 -27.20
C SER A 147 -6.67 -36.60 -27.54
N THR A 148 -5.43 -36.60 -27.06
CA THR A 148 -4.48 -37.69 -27.31
C THR A 148 -4.93 -38.99 -26.66
N ALA A 149 -5.51 -38.95 -25.45
CA ALA A 149 -6.10 -40.12 -24.82
C ALA A 149 -7.25 -40.71 -25.65
N ALA A 150 -8.16 -39.86 -26.15
CA ALA A 150 -9.27 -40.30 -27.00
C ALA A 150 -8.79 -40.88 -28.36
N GLU A 151 -7.73 -40.33 -28.94
CA GLU A 151 -7.10 -40.89 -30.14
C GLU A 151 -6.48 -42.26 -29.88
N LEU A 152 -5.80 -42.44 -28.74
CA LEU A 152 -5.25 -43.73 -28.34
C LEU A 152 -6.34 -44.78 -28.09
N GLU A 153 -7.45 -44.41 -27.46
CA GLU A 153 -8.60 -45.31 -27.28
C GLU A 153 -9.14 -45.81 -28.63
N ARG A 154 -9.34 -44.91 -29.60
CA ARG A 154 -9.77 -45.29 -30.96
C ARG A 154 -8.77 -46.22 -31.66
N GLU A 155 -7.47 -45.97 -31.50
CA GLU A 155 -6.43 -46.82 -32.07
C GLU A 155 -6.41 -48.22 -31.42
N ILE A 156 -6.65 -48.31 -30.11
CA ILE A 156 -6.78 -49.59 -29.39
C ILE A 156 -8.00 -50.35 -29.92
N GLU A 157 -9.17 -49.70 -30.02
CA GLU A 157 -10.39 -50.29 -30.57
C GLU A 157 -10.19 -50.81 -32.00
N SER A 158 -9.54 -50.00 -32.86
CA SER A 158 -9.18 -50.39 -34.23
C SER A 158 -8.28 -51.63 -34.27
N ARG A 159 -7.27 -51.69 -33.40
CA ARG A 159 -6.37 -52.85 -33.29
C ARG A 159 -7.08 -54.10 -32.80
N GLU A 160 -8.01 -53.97 -31.86
CA GLU A 160 -8.83 -55.07 -31.38
C GLU A 160 -9.72 -55.62 -32.51
N GLN A 161 -10.36 -54.75 -33.29
CA GLN A 161 -11.13 -55.15 -34.48
C GLN A 161 -10.27 -55.88 -35.51
N LEU A 162 -9.08 -55.35 -35.83
CA LEU A 162 -8.13 -56.02 -36.72
C LEU A 162 -7.68 -57.37 -36.17
N SER A 163 -7.47 -57.49 -34.85
CA SER A 163 -7.12 -58.77 -34.22
C SER A 163 -8.24 -59.80 -34.33
N GLN A 164 -9.51 -59.39 -34.18
CA GLN A 164 -10.67 -60.26 -34.36
C GLN A 164 -10.76 -60.72 -35.83
N GLN A 165 -10.65 -59.78 -36.78
CA GLN A 165 -10.66 -60.11 -38.21
C GLN A 165 -9.54 -61.09 -38.57
N ASN A 166 -8.32 -60.87 -38.09
CA ASN A 166 -7.20 -61.78 -38.36
C ASN A 166 -7.45 -63.19 -37.81
N GLU A 167 -8.16 -63.33 -36.69
CA GLU A 167 -8.52 -64.64 -36.13
C GLU A 167 -9.62 -65.33 -36.96
N GLU A 168 -10.61 -64.57 -37.44
CA GLU A 168 -11.62 -65.08 -38.38
C GLU A 168 -11.01 -65.53 -39.71
N ASP A 169 -10.10 -64.72 -40.26
CA ASP A 169 -9.35 -65.04 -41.47
C ASP A 169 -8.50 -66.29 -41.27
N ARG A 170 -7.84 -66.42 -40.11
CA ARG A 170 -7.05 -67.61 -39.75
C ARG A 170 -7.92 -68.87 -39.69
N GLN A 171 -9.09 -68.82 -39.06
CA GLN A 171 -10.02 -69.95 -39.01
C GLN A 171 -10.56 -70.31 -40.40
N SER A 172 -10.79 -69.31 -41.24
CA SER A 172 -11.23 -69.51 -42.62
C SER A 172 -10.14 -70.17 -43.46
N ILE A 173 -8.89 -69.76 -43.30
CA ILE A 173 -7.71 -70.41 -43.92
C ILE A 173 -7.59 -71.86 -43.47
N GLU A 174 -7.70 -72.16 -42.17
CA GLU A 174 -7.62 -73.54 -41.66
C GLU A 174 -8.70 -74.45 -42.28
N LYS A 175 -9.93 -73.95 -42.45
CA LYS A 175 -11.00 -74.69 -43.15
C LYS A 175 -10.66 -74.95 -44.62
N LEU A 176 -10.10 -73.96 -45.31
CA LEU A 176 -9.66 -74.10 -46.70
C LEU A 176 -8.49 -75.09 -46.83
N GLU A 177 -7.55 -75.09 -45.90
CA GLU A 177 -6.45 -76.06 -45.84
C GLU A 177 -6.99 -77.48 -45.68
N LYS A 178 -7.91 -77.73 -44.74
CA LYS A 178 -8.55 -79.06 -44.59
C LYS A 178 -9.30 -79.50 -45.85
N LYS A 179 -9.99 -78.58 -46.52
CA LYS A 179 -10.65 -78.86 -47.81
C LYS A 179 -9.62 -79.20 -48.89
N ALA A 180 -8.52 -78.46 -48.97
CA ALA A 180 -7.44 -78.72 -49.91
C ALA A 180 -6.77 -80.08 -49.66
N GLU A 181 -6.50 -80.43 -48.40
CA GLU A 181 -6.03 -81.76 -48.00
C GLU A 181 -7.00 -82.86 -48.43
N HIS A 182 -8.31 -82.70 -48.17
CA HIS A 182 -9.32 -83.67 -48.60
C HIS A 182 -9.35 -83.82 -50.13
N LEU A 183 -9.37 -82.72 -50.87
CA LEU A 183 -9.30 -82.75 -52.33
C LEU A 183 -8.02 -83.44 -52.82
N GLN A 184 -6.87 -83.20 -52.18
CA GLN A 184 -5.62 -83.88 -52.50
C GLN A 184 -5.74 -85.40 -52.30
N THR A 185 -6.30 -85.85 -51.17
CA THR A 185 -6.53 -87.29 -50.94
C THR A 185 -7.47 -87.92 -51.97
N LEU A 186 -8.48 -87.17 -52.42
CA LEU A 186 -9.41 -87.62 -53.44
C LEU A 186 -8.72 -87.72 -54.81
N VAL A 187 -7.89 -86.74 -55.17
CA VAL A 187 -7.05 -86.78 -56.38
C VAL A 187 -6.12 -87.99 -56.35
N ASP A 188 -5.39 -88.20 -55.24
CA ASP A 188 -4.49 -89.35 -55.09
C ASP A 188 -5.24 -90.68 -55.23
N SER A 189 -6.46 -90.77 -54.66
CA SER A 189 -7.32 -91.97 -54.76
C SER A 189 -7.81 -92.23 -56.19
N LEU A 190 -8.22 -91.18 -56.91
CA LEU A 190 -8.62 -91.26 -58.31
C LEU A 190 -7.43 -91.61 -59.22
N GLU A 191 -6.23 -91.14 -58.88
CA GLU A 191 -5.01 -91.47 -59.62
C GLU A 191 -4.60 -92.94 -59.40
N LEU A 192 -4.75 -93.45 -58.17
CA LEU A 192 -4.64 -94.88 -57.87
C LEU A 192 -5.67 -95.73 -58.62
N GLU A 193 -6.95 -95.33 -58.64
CA GLU A 193 -8.00 -96.02 -59.38
C GLU A 193 -7.74 -96.01 -60.89
N LYS A 194 -7.31 -94.86 -61.43
CA LYS A 194 -6.87 -94.74 -62.83
C LYS A 194 -5.70 -95.69 -63.12
N GLN A 195 -4.69 -95.76 -62.25
CA GLN A 195 -3.57 -96.70 -62.40
C GLN A 195 -4.04 -98.16 -62.36
N ALA A 196 -4.95 -98.52 -61.44
CA ALA A 196 -5.54 -99.86 -61.36
C ALA A 196 -6.33 -100.23 -62.61
N LEU A 197 -7.14 -99.30 -63.14
CA LEU A 197 -7.84 -99.48 -64.41
C LEU A 197 -6.88 -99.60 -65.60
N THR A 198 -5.75 -98.89 -65.56
CA THR A 198 -4.72 -98.99 -66.61
C THR A 198 -3.97 -100.33 -66.53
N GLN A 199 -3.74 -100.88 -65.33
CA GLN A 199 -3.18 -102.22 -65.13
C GLN A 199 -4.17 -103.35 -65.46
N ALA A 200 -5.47 -103.14 -65.25
CA ALA A 200 -6.52 -104.07 -65.65
C ALA A 200 -6.67 -104.15 -67.19
N ASN A 201 -6.10 -103.19 -67.92
CA ASN A 201 -6.32 -103.01 -69.35
C ASN A 201 -5.02 -103.18 -70.16
N LEU A 202 -4.36 -104.35 -70.05
CA LEU A 202 -3.51 -104.98 -71.08
C LEU A 202 -2.97 -106.36 -70.64
N PRO A 203 -3.07 -107.46 -71.44
CA PRO A 203 -4.10 -107.80 -72.42
C PRO A 203 -4.74 -109.19 -72.13
N ILE A 204 -6.08 -109.28 -72.16
CA ILE A 204 -6.72 -110.51 -72.65
C ILE A 204 -7.33 -110.16 -74.00
N ALA A 205 -6.79 -110.83 -75.01
CA ALA A 205 -7.27 -110.80 -76.37
C ALA A 205 -8.76 -111.17 -76.45
N SER A 206 -9.36 -110.71 -77.55
CA SER A 206 -10.55 -111.25 -78.20
C SER A 206 -11.91 -111.00 -77.53
N GLY A 207 -12.64 -110.06 -78.13
CA GLY A 207 -13.92 -110.42 -78.74
C GLY A 207 -15.16 -110.08 -77.92
N LEU A 208 -16.03 -109.29 -78.57
CA LEU A 208 -17.46 -109.08 -78.28
C LEU A 208 -17.67 -108.17 -77.06
N GLY A 209 -18.26 -106.98 -77.16
CA GLY A 209 -19.46 -106.66 -77.93
C GLY A 209 -20.60 -106.45 -76.96
N ARG A 210 -21.08 -105.20 -76.90
CA ARG A 210 -22.27 -104.66 -76.21
C ARG A 210 -22.10 -104.12 -74.79
N ASP A 211 -22.92 -103.09 -74.58
CA ASP A 211 -23.35 -102.47 -73.33
C ASP A 211 -22.35 -101.64 -72.54
N ILE A 212 -22.48 -100.30 -72.67
CA ILE A 212 -22.70 -99.41 -71.51
C ILE A 212 -23.53 -98.18 -71.96
N SER A 213 -24.84 -98.35 -72.18
CA SER A 213 -25.84 -97.26 -72.09
C SER A 213 -26.35 -97.04 -70.65
N LEU A 214 -25.65 -97.61 -69.65
CA LEU A 214 -26.08 -97.63 -68.25
C LEU A 214 -25.25 -96.72 -67.30
N MET A 215 -24.21 -96.04 -67.79
CA MET A 215 -23.39 -95.14 -66.95
C MET A 215 -23.76 -93.65 -67.03
N ARG A 216 -24.89 -93.29 -67.63
CA ARG A 216 -25.38 -91.89 -67.63
C ARG A 216 -26.29 -91.55 -66.44
N GLY A 217 -26.75 -92.55 -65.68
CA GLY A 217 -27.66 -92.36 -64.53
C GLY A 217 -26.98 -92.00 -63.21
N GLN A 218 -25.66 -92.24 -63.07
CA GLN A 218 -24.94 -92.01 -61.79
C GLN A 218 -24.09 -90.72 -61.77
N LEU A 219 -23.98 -90.02 -62.90
CA LEU A 219 -23.34 -88.68 -62.95
C LEU A 219 -24.28 -87.53 -62.58
N SER A 220 -25.59 -87.77 -62.48
CA SER A 220 -26.55 -86.73 -62.05
C SER A 220 -26.50 -86.49 -60.54
N THR A 221 -26.30 -87.54 -59.75
CA THR A 221 -26.31 -87.46 -58.28
C THR A 221 -25.06 -86.80 -57.70
N THR A 222 -23.98 -86.67 -58.46
CA THR A 222 -22.76 -85.96 -58.01
C THR A 222 -22.76 -84.48 -58.36
N VAL A 223 -23.58 -84.04 -59.32
CA VAL A 223 -23.72 -82.61 -59.64
C VAL A 223 -24.67 -81.91 -58.67
N ASP A 224 -25.71 -82.61 -58.19
CA ASP A 224 -26.64 -82.04 -57.20
C ASP A 224 -26.01 -81.90 -55.80
N ALA A 225 -25.03 -82.73 -55.44
CA ALA A 225 -24.28 -82.59 -54.18
C ALA A 225 -23.30 -81.39 -54.17
N ILE A 226 -22.99 -80.80 -55.33
CA ILE A 226 -22.13 -79.61 -55.45
C ILE A 226 -22.96 -78.32 -55.34
N ALA A 227 -24.26 -78.35 -55.69
CA ALA A 227 -25.15 -77.18 -55.58
C ALA A 227 -25.57 -76.86 -54.13
N ASP A 228 -25.56 -77.85 -53.22
CA ASP A 228 -25.89 -77.65 -51.80
C ASP A 228 -24.76 -77.02 -50.97
N LEU A 229 -23.56 -76.80 -51.54
CA LEU A 229 -22.46 -76.09 -50.88
C LEU A 229 -22.55 -74.55 -51.01
N ASP A 230 -23.42 -74.04 -51.88
CA ASP A 230 -23.60 -72.59 -52.13
C ASP A 230 -24.63 -71.93 -51.20
N THR A 231 -25.39 -72.70 -50.40
CA THR A 231 -26.47 -72.18 -49.54
C THR A 231 -26.08 -71.94 -48.07
N TRP A 232 -24.81 -72.13 -47.69
CA TRP A 232 -24.30 -71.85 -46.33
C TRP A 232 -23.37 -70.62 -46.22
N LEU A 233 -23.34 -69.78 -47.25
CA LEU A 233 -22.56 -68.53 -47.31
C LEU A 233 -23.49 -67.30 -47.28
N LEU A 234 -24.15 -67.10 -46.13
CA LEU A 234 -24.73 -65.82 -45.70
C LEU A 234 -24.55 -65.68 -44.18
#